data_AF-A0A9W6UG79-F1
#
_entry.id   AF-A0A9W6UG79-F1
#
_cell.length_a   1.000
_cell.length_b   1.000
_cell.length_c   1.000
_cell.angle_alpha   90.00
_cell.angle_beta   90.00
_cell.angle_gamma   90.00
#
_symmetry.space_group_name_H-M   'P 1'
#
loop_
_entity.id
_entity.type
_entity.pdbx_description
1 polymer ?
#
loop_
_entity_poly.entity_id
_entity_poly.type
_entity_poly.pdbx_seq_one_letter_code
_entity_poly.pdbx_strand_id
1 'polypeptide(L)'
;MQETVASALAQLARIDPAAATTAESALDTLIAGRGLEGLSQRAVQEFCWHVLPARFASDPAEWRFITDSLGSLFHLLDLPRYAEICACDRTHEILTAYSVSHENGVAAYEKHMRSSGILPPDLSELTWGTALGSAEIEAQHATSAALELAIAAGDVRPGARGWRTAQEERARAFLIQPDAQGRSRLDKIRRERVQEWLSSPFHPHRKHLLPLGGQIASGAEIPHDAPKALAPVQRLLDYADEGIGLTQIGYISPTVVRELCTEFDWTTTPAPPRSETDAMQLIALHKLLRNMRAVRRSGRRLILTRRGRQLHDNTDELWRAVTESVLVTDGFEQAATETLLGLLLLRSPRSAGSPSRDENVDIAEEARLVLAKAGWEHDNTGDSPETQQVRSVLITVTWLLETLGCIVGRDLLGEGRSKRLTKVGRAFALTAIHLSATTPRASL
;
A
#
# COMPACT_ATOMS: atom_id res chain seq x y z
N MET A 1 -3.54 6.80 -40.98
CA MET A 1 -4.45 6.80 -39.82
C MET A 1 -5.30 8.06 -39.75
N GLN A 2 -4.70 9.26 -39.82
CA GLN A 2 -5.46 10.52 -39.98
C GLN A 2 -6.34 10.53 -41.25
N GLU A 3 -5.83 10.00 -42.37
CA GLU A 3 -6.62 9.85 -43.61
C GLU A 3 -7.83 8.91 -43.45
N THR A 4 -7.71 7.88 -42.61
CA THR A 4 -8.78 6.93 -42.33
C THR A 4 -9.91 7.57 -41.53
N VAL A 5 -9.57 8.37 -40.50
CA VAL A 5 -10.52 9.17 -39.73
C VAL A 5 -11.23 10.18 -40.61
N ALA A 6 -10.47 10.94 -41.41
CA ALA A 6 -11.04 11.92 -42.33
C ALA A 6 -12.00 11.27 -43.34
N SER A 7 -11.66 10.09 -43.87
CA SER A 7 -12.54 9.34 -44.78
C SER A 7 -13.82 8.86 -44.08
N ALA A 8 -13.72 8.34 -42.85
CA ALA A 8 -14.89 7.91 -42.08
C ALA A 8 -15.81 9.08 -41.72
N LEU A 9 -15.25 10.22 -41.30
CA LEU A 9 -16.00 11.45 -41.04
C LEU A 9 -16.67 11.99 -42.31
N ALA A 10 -15.97 11.97 -43.46
CA ALA A 10 -16.56 12.37 -44.73
C ALA A 10 -17.71 11.45 -45.16
N GLN A 11 -17.62 10.15 -44.86
CA GLN A 11 -18.71 9.21 -45.09
C GLN A 11 -19.89 9.47 -44.15
N LEU A 12 -19.64 9.71 -42.86
CA LEU A 12 -20.67 10.05 -41.89
C LEU A 12 -21.37 11.37 -42.27
N ALA A 13 -20.62 12.38 -42.70
CA ALA A 13 -21.15 13.68 -43.10
C ALA A 13 -22.07 13.62 -44.32
N ARG A 14 -21.90 12.62 -45.20
CA ARG A 14 -22.84 12.39 -46.32
C ARG A 14 -24.20 11.90 -45.86
N ILE A 15 -24.25 11.22 -44.71
CA ILE A 15 -25.48 10.67 -44.13
C ILE A 15 -26.10 11.70 -43.18
N ASP A 16 -25.31 12.21 -42.24
CA ASP A 16 -25.69 13.21 -41.26
C ASP A 16 -24.50 14.16 -40.96
N PRO A 17 -24.50 15.38 -41.51
CA PRO A 17 -23.46 16.37 -41.26
C PRO A 17 -23.31 16.75 -39.79
N ALA A 18 -24.41 16.81 -39.04
CA ALA A 18 -24.37 17.19 -37.62
C ALA A 18 -23.72 16.08 -36.80
N ALA A 19 -24.09 14.82 -37.05
CA ALA A 19 -23.47 13.67 -36.40
C ALA A 19 -21.96 13.60 -36.67
N ALA A 20 -21.52 13.92 -37.89
CA ALA A 20 -20.10 13.94 -38.22
C ALA A 20 -19.31 14.98 -37.40
N THR A 21 -19.80 16.22 -37.31
CA THR A 21 -19.16 17.27 -36.49
C THR A 21 -19.14 16.91 -35.01
N THR A 22 -20.24 16.36 -34.50
CA THR A 22 -20.32 15.92 -33.10
C THR A 22 -19.36 14.77 -32.81
N ALA A 23 -19.30 13.77 -33.69
CA ALA A 23 -18.41 12.63 -33.53
C ALA A 23 -16.93 13.03 -33.61
N GLU A 24 -16.58 13.98 -34.49
CA GLU A 24 -15.23 14.56 -34.57
C GLU A 24 -14.83 15.22 -33.25
N SER A 25 -15.68 16.11 -32.72
CA SER A 25 -15.41 16.79 -31.44
C SER A 25 -15.29 15.83 -30.25
N ALA A 26 -16.15 14.80 -30.20
CA ALA A 26 -16.09 13.77 -29.19
C ALA A 26 -14.80 12.93 -29.29
N LEU A 27 -14.40 12.56 -30.52
CA LEU A 27 -13.18 11.81 -30.77
C LEU A 27 -11.93 12.61 -30.40
N ASP A 28 -11.89 13.90 -30.74
CA ASP A 28 -10.77 14.79 -30.37
C ASP A 28 -10.62 14.89 -28.85
N THR A 29 -11.74 14.96 -28.12
CA THR A 29 -11.74 14.96 -26.66
C THR A 29 -11.21 13.65 -26.08
N LEU A 30 -11.61 12.52 -26.67
CA LEU A 30 -11.18 11.17 -26.26
C LEU A 30 -9.69 10.93 -26.45
N ILE A 31 -9.19 11.34 -27.61
CA ILE A 31 -7.83 11.09 -28.02
C ILE A 31 -6.87 12.10 -27.38
N ALA A 32 -7.33 13.33 -27.13
CA ALA A 32 -6.56 14.41 -26.48
C ALA A 32 -5.18 14.62 -27.13
N GLY A 33 -5.12 14.59 -28.46
CA GLY A 33 -3.88 14.74 -29.25
C GLY A 33 -3.02 13.49 -29.40
N ARG A 34 -3.45 12.32 -28.87
CA ARG A 34 -2.87 11.02 -29.24
C ARG A 34 -3.32 10.61 -30.65
N GLY A 35 -2.90 9.47 -31.18
CA GLY A 35 -3.55 8.87 -32.35
C GLY A 35 -4.63 7.87 -31.93
N LEU A 36 -5.32 7.27 -32.91
CA LEU A 36 -6.32 6.21 -32.64
C LEU A 36 -5.69 4.99 -31.96
N GLU A 37 -4.38 4.77 -32.10
CA GLU A 37 -3.64 3.73 -31.40
C GLU A 37 -3.64 3.91 -29.87
N GLY A 38 -3.91 5.12 -29.37
CA GLY A 38 -4.06 5.40 -27.95
C GLY A 38 -5.48 5.16 -27.42
N LEU A 39 -6.42 4.81 -28.27
CA LEU A 39 -7.81 4.56 -27.88
C LEU A 39 -7.92 3.24 -27.12
N SER A 40 -8.65 3.27 -26.00
CA SER A 40 -8.90 2.11 -25.15
C SER A 40 -10.37 2.08 -24.72
N GLN A 41 -10.87 0.90 -24.37
CA GLN A 41 -12.19 0.72 -23.78
C GLN A 41 -12.36 1.61 -22.54
N ARG A 42 -11.31 1.77 -21.72
CA ARG A 42 -11.35 2.65 -20.56
C ARG A 42 -11.67 4.09 -20.96
N ALA A 43 -10.95 4.62 -21.94
CA ALA A 43 -11.16 5.99 -22.40
C ALA A 43 -12.58 6.19 -22.94
N VAL A 44 -13.08 5.26 -23.75
CA VAL A 44 -14.45 5.31 -24.29
C VAL A 44 -15.50 5.24 -23.17
N GLN A 45 -15.34 4.31 -22.22
CA GLN A 45 -16.25 4.20 -21.06
C GLN A 45 -16.21 5.46 -20.19
N GLU A 46 -15.03 5.95 -19.84
CA GLU A 46 -14.86 7.17 -19.03
C GLU A 46 -15.46 8.40 -19.74
N PHE A 47 -15.28 8.51 -21.05
CA PHE A 47 -15.88 9.57 -21.84
C PHE A 47 -17.41 9.50 -21.82
N CYS A 48 -17.99 8.38 -22.27
CA CYS A 48 -19.43 8.22 -22.39
C CYS A 48 -20.14 8.26 -21.03
N TRP A 49 -19.53 7.71 -19.98
CA TRP A 49 -20.18 7.48 -18.69
C TRP A 49 -19.89 8.55 -17.65
N HIS A 50 -18.85 9.37 -17.82
CA HIS A 50 -18.49 10.38 -16.82
C HIS A 50 -18.18 11.75 -17.42
N VAL A 51 -17.25 11.84 -18.39
CA VAL A 51 -16.82 13.13 -18.96
C VAL A 51 -17.97 13.83 -19.68
N LEU A 52 -18.73 13.09 -20.48
CA LEU A 52 -19.86 13.59 -21.24
C LEU A 52 -20.90 14.28 -20.32
N PRO A 53 -21.52 13.60 -19.34
CA PRO A 53 -22.49 14.24 -18.46
C PRO A 53 -21.89 15.26 -17.48
N ALA A 54 -20.61 15.15 -17.13
CA ALA A 54 -19.97 16.07 -16.18
C ALA A 54 -19.52 17.39 -16.81
N ARG A 55 -19.03 17.37 -18.06
CA ARG A 55 -18.47 18.56 -18.74
C ARG A 55 -19.44 19.20 -19.73
N PHE A 56 -20.39 18.44 -20.24
CA PHE A 56 -21.38 18.91 -21.21
C PHE A 56 -22.76 18.84 -20.56
N ALA A 57 -23.13 19.95 -19.91
CA ALA A 57 -24.43 20.12 -19.26
C ALA A 57 -25.54 20.21 -20.33
N SER A 58 -25.95 19.04 -20.80
CA SER A 58 -26.82 18.82 -21.93
C SER A 58 -28.04 18.00 -21.52
N ASP A 59 -29.11 18.07 -22.30
CA ASP A 59 -30.29 17.21 -22.12
C ASP A 59 -29.91 15.73 -22.38
N PRO A 60 -30.47 14.75 -21.65
CA PRO A 60 -30.37 13.32 -22.00
C PRO A 60 -30.49 12.98 -23.49
N ALA A 61 -31.33 13.69 -24.24
CA ALA A 61 -31.46 13.52 -25.69
C ALA A 61 -30.16 13.87 -26.46
N GLU A 62 -29.46 14.91 -26.02
CA GLU A 62 -28.20 15.36 -26.63
C GLU A 62 -27.04 14.43 -26.25
N TRP A 63 -26.96 13.95 -25.00
CA TRP A 63 -26.00 12.91 -24.63
C TRP A 63 -26.17 11.64 -25.48
N ARG A 64 -27.42 11.26 -25.74
CA ARG A 64 -27.73 10.15 -26.63
C ARG A 64 -27.28 10.41 -28.06
N PHE A 65 -27.56 11.59 -28.61
CA PHE A 65 -27.08 11.96 -29.95
C PHE A 65 -25.55 11.90 -30.06
N ILE A 66 -24.83 12.39 -29.04
CA ILE A 66 -23.35 12.35 -29.01
C ILE A 66 -22.83 10.91 -28.98
N THR A 67 -23.40 10.05 -28.12
CA THR A 67 -23.00 8.64 -28.03
C THR A 67 -23.33 7.86 -29.31
N ASP A 68 -24.51 8.06 -29.90
CA ASP A 68 -24.91 7.42 -31.16
C ASP A 68 -24.03 7.87 -32.34
N SER A 69 -23.69 9.16 -32.41
CA SER A 69 -22.80 9.72 -33.43
C SER A 69 -21.39 9.14 -33.33
N LEU A 70 -20.85 9.08 -32.11
CA LEU A 70 -19.54 8.49 -31.84
C LEU A 70 -19.52 6.97 -32.14
N GLY A 71 -20.58 6.25 -31.77
CA GLY A 71 -20.73 4.83 -32.08
C GLY A 71 -20.77 4.56 -33.59
N SER A 72 -21.46 5.41 -34.35
CA SER A 72 -21.50 5.34 -35.82
C SER A 72 -20.12 5.56 -36.44
N LEU A 73 -19.35 6.53 -35.93
CA LEU A 73 -17.97 6.75 -36.35
C LEU A 73 -17.09 5.53 -36.05
N PHE A 74 -17.19 4.93 -34.86
CA PHE A 74 -16.43 3.71 -34.54
C PHE A 74 -16.80 2.53 -35.43
N HIS A 75 -18.06 2.39 -35.84
CA HIS A 75 -18.44 1.37 -36.82
C HIS A 75 -17.77 1.59 -38.18
N LEU A 76 -17.72 2.83 -38.66
CA LEU A 76 -17.02 3.18 -39.91
C LEU A 76 -15.50 2.99 -39.84
N LEU A 77 -14.93 3.07 -38.63
CA LEU A 77 -13.52 2.81 -38.36
C LEU A 77 -13.20 1.33 -38.12
N ASP A 78 -14.18 0.44 -38.24
CA ASP A 78 -14.05 -0.99 -37.94
C ASP A 78 -13.61 -1.27 -36.49
N LEU A 79 -14.17 -0.50 -35.55
CA LEU A 79 -13.94 -0.60 -34.10
C LEU A 79 -15.22 -1.04 -33.38
N PRO A 80 -15.76 -2.24 -33.66
CA PRO A 80 -17.09 -2.65 -33.21
C PRO A 80 -17.24 -2.70 -31.68
N ARG A 81 -16.16 -3.03 -30.95
CA ARG A 81 -16.16 -3.06 -29.48
C ARG A 81 -16.42 -1.68 -28.88
N TYR A 82 -15.85 -0.63 -29.47
CA TYR A 82 -16.06 0.74 -28.99
C TYR A 82 -17.43 1.27 -29.40
N ALA A 83 -17.89 0.93 -30.60
CA ALA A 83 -19.26 1.22 -31.03
C ALA A 83 -20.30 0.58 -30.09
N GLU A 84 -20.09 -0.67 -29.67
CA GLU A 84 -20.97 -1.37 -28.74
C GLU A 84 -21.06 -0.67 -27.38
N ILE A 85 -19.94 -0.13 -26.86
CA ILE A 85 -19.96 0.65 -25.61
C ILE A 85 -20.87 1.86 -25.76
N CYS A 86 -20.77 2.60 -26.87
CA CYS A 86 -21.61 3.77 -27.10
C CYS A 86 -23.11 3.45 -27.12
N ALA A 87 -23.49 2.31 -27.71
CA ALA A 87 -24.89 1.93 -27.92
C ALA A 87 -25.48 0.99 -26.85
N CYS A 88 -24.69 0.49 -25.90
CA CYS A 88 -25.18 -0.52 -24.95
C CYS A 88 -26.16 0.04 -23.90
N ASP A 89 -27.05 -0.83 -23.41
CA ASP A 89 -28.03 -0.51 -22.36
C ASP A 89 -27.39 0.11 -21.12
N ARG A 90 -26.16 -0.31 -20.77
CA ARG A 90 -25.42 0.25 -19.62
C ARG A 90 -25.13 1.73 -19.80
N THR A 91 -24.77 2.18 -21.00
CA THR A 91 -24.53 3.60 -21.29
C THR A 91 -25.82 4.40 -21.10
N HIS A 92 -26.94 3.87 -21.59
CA HIS A 92 -28.25 4.50 -21.40
C HIS A 92 -28.68 4.54 -19.93
N GLU A 93 -28.47 3.47 -19.17
CA GLU A 93 -28.75 3.39 -17.73
C GLU A 93 -27.96 4.46 -16.94
N ILE A 94 -26.66 4.61 -17.23
CA ILE A 94 -25.80 5.59 -16.55
C ILE A 94 -26.23 7.03 -16.89
N LEU A 95 -26.45 7.34 -18.17
CA LEU A 95 -26.88 8.68 -18.59
C LEU A 95 -28.27 9.04 -18.01
N THR A 96 -29.17 8.07 -17.89
CA THR A 96 -30.46 8.26 -17.22
C THR A 96 -30.30 8.45 -15.71
N ALA A 97 -29.32 7.79 -15.07
CA ALA A 97 -29.01 8.05 -13.66
C ALA A 97 -28.52 9.49 -13.45
N TYR A 98 -27.70 10.03 -14.37
CA TYR A 98 -27.27 11.42 -14.35
C TYR A 98 -28.43 12.42 -14.51
N SER A 99 -29.47 12.06 -15.27
CA SER A 99 -30.66 12.93 -15.42
C SER A 99 -31.49 13.03 -14.13
N VAL A 100 -31.36 12.06 -13.22
CA VAL A 100 -31.99 12.11 -11.89
C VAL A 100 -31.14 12.93 -10.92
N SER A 101 -29.85 12.61 -10.80
CA SER A 101 -28.90 13.41 -10.03
C SER A 101 -27.45 13.09 -10.43
N HIS A 102 -26.55 14.06 -10.22
CA HIS A 102 -25.13 13.86 -10.45
C HIS A 102 -24.56 12.70 -9.61
N GLU A 103 -24.95 12.60 -8.34
CA GLU A 103 -24.52 11.52 -7.44
C GLU A 103 -24.96 10.13 -7.91
N ASN A 104 -26.21 10.00 -8.38
CA ASN A 104 -26.72 8.74 -8.91
C ASN A 104 -25.96 8.34 -10.18
N GLY A 105 -25.66 9.31 -11.05
CA GLY A 105 -24.83 9.12 -12.23
C GLY A 105 -23.43 8.62 -11.89
N VAL A 106 -22.74 9.28 -10.96
CA VAL A 106 -21.39 8.87 -10.51
C VAL A 106 -21.41 7.47 -9.90
N ALA A 107 -22.40 7.16 -9.05
CA ALA A 107 -22.54 5.84 -8.44
C ALA A 107 -22.80 4.73 -9.50
N ALA A 108 -23.63 5.01 -10.51
CA ALA A 108 -23.86 4.10 -11.62
C ALA A 108 -22.58 3.89 -12.45
N TYR A 109 -21.89 4.98 -12.81
CA TYR A 109 -20.59 4.95 -13.49
C TYR A 109 -19.58 4.06 -12.75
N GLU A 110 -19.33 4.31 -11.47
CA GLU A 110 -18.37 3.53 -10.68
C GLU A 110 -18.73 2.05 -10.58
N LYS A 111 -20.03 1.74 -10.46
CA LYS A 111 -20.53 0.36 -10.42
C LYS A 111 -20.27 -0.34 -11.76
N HIS A 112 -20.60 0.31 -12.87
CA HIS A 112 -20.44 -0.29 -14.20
C HIS A 112 -18.98 -0.40 -14.61
N MET A 113 -18.13 0.57 -14.29
CA MET A 113 -16.68 0.47 -14.46
C MET A 113 -16.07 -0.68 -13.66
N ARG A 114 -16.49 -0.88 -12.40
CA ARG A 114 -16.05 -2.04 -11.61
C ARG A 114 -16.50 -3.37 -12.22
N SER A 115 -17.65 -3.40 -12.88
CA SER A 115 -18.19 -4.61 -13.52
C SER A 115 -17.63 -4.91 -14.92
N SER A 116 -16.98 -3.94 -15.57
CA SER A 116 -16.46 -4.11 -16.94
C SER A 116 -15.19 -4.95 -17.00
N GLY A 117 -14.49 -5.11 -15.87
CA GLY A 117 -13.28 -5.91 -15.73
C GLY A 117 -12.01 -5.29 -16.31
N ILE A 118 -12.10 -4.07 -16.83
CA ILE A 118 -10.95 -3.32 -17.35
C ILE A 118 -10.28 -2.42 -16.30
N LEU A 119 -10.94 -2.17 -15.16
CA LEU A 119 -10.32 -1.45 -14.05
C LEU A 119 -9.26 -2.35 -13.38
N PRO A 120 -7.99 -1.93 -13.27
CA PRO A 120 -6.99 -2.69 -12.54
C PRO A 120 -7.45 -2.94 -11.09
N PRO A 121 -7.50 -4.20 -10.62
CA PRO A 121 -7.85 -4.49 -9.24
C PRO A 121 -6.69 -4.17 -8.29
N ASP A 122 -7.00 -3.99 -7.01
CA ASP A 122 -5.99 -4.01 -5.96
C ASP A 122 -5.40 -5.43 -5.82
N LEU A 123 -4.11 -5.48 -5.56
CA LEU A 123 -3.32 -6.69 -5.38
C LEU A 123 -2.67 -6.68 -3.99
N SER A 124 -2.24 -7.85 -3.52
CA SER A 124 -1.49 -7.98 -2.27
C SER A 124 -0.18 -7.16 -2.25
N GLU A 125 0.43 -6.91 -3.40
CA GLU A 125 1.68 -6.16 -3.55
C GLU A 125 1.47 -4.68 -3.90
N LEU A 126 0.25 -4.31 -4.28
CA LEU A 126 -0.09 -2.98 -4.79
C LEU A 126 -1.56 -2.67 -4.56
N THR A 127 -1.81 -1.65 -3.75
CA THR A 127 -3.10 -0.95 -3.69
C THR A 127 -2.97 0.34 -4.49
N TRP A 128 -3.92 0.61 -5.38
CA TRP A 128 -3.95 1.83 -6.20
C TRP A 128 -4.30 3.04 -5.34
N GLY A 129 -3.57 4.15 -5.52
CA GLY A 129 -3.85 5.39 -4.81
C GLY A 129 -5.01 6.18 -5.41
N THR A 130 -5.52 7.17 -4.67
CA THR A 130 -6.44 8.17 -5.25
C THR A 130 -5.69 9.38 -5.82
N ALA A 131 -4.52 9.71 -5.27
CA ALA A 131 -3.58 10.65 -5.85
C ALA A 131 -2.42 9.88 -6.51
N LEU A 132 -2.52 9.68 -7.83
CA LEU A 132 -1.58 8.88 -8.59
C LEU A 132 -0.39 9.72 -9.08
N GLY A 133 0.83 9.20 -8.89
CA GLY A 133 2.02 9.73 -9.56
C GLY A 133 2.05 9.34 -11.04
N SER A 134 2.99 9.91 -11.79
CA SER A 134 3.12 9.70 -13.23
C SER A 134 3.30 8.23 -13.64
N ALA A 135 4.16 7.50 -12.92
CA ALA A 135 4.41 6.08 -13.18
C ALA A 135 3.19 5.23 -12.82
N GLU A 136 2.47 5.62 -11.76
CA GLU A 136 1.25 4.93 -11.36
C GLU A 136 0.10 5.17 -12.36
N ILE A 137 -0.06 6.39 -12.88
CA ILE A 137 -1.02 6.70 -13.96
C ILE A 137 -0.71 5.87 -15.20
N GLU A 138 0.56 5.87 -15.65
CA GLU A 138 0.99 5.11 -16.82
C GLU A 138 0.72 3.61 -16.63
N ALA A 139 1.08 3.05 -15.47
CA ALA A 139 0.86 1.65 -15.16
C ALA A 139 -0.64 1.31 -15.06
N GLN A 140 -1.47 2.19 -14.51
CA GLN A 140 -2.90 1.99 -14.43
C GLN A 140 -3.54 1.94 -15.83
N HIS A 141 -3.20 2.89 -16.70
CA HIS A 141 -3.67 2.90 -18.09
C HIS A 141 -3.19 1.67 -18.87
N ALA A 142 -1.91 1.34 -18.78
CA ALA A 142 -1.33 0.19 -19.46
C ALA A 142 -1.95 -1.14 -18.99
N THR A 143 -2.19 -1.27 -17.68
CA THR A 143 -2.84 -2.47 -17.12
C THR A 143 -4.29 -2.56 -17.56
N SER A 144 -5.00 -1.43 -17.66
CA SER A 144 -6.36 -1.39 -18.17
C SER A 144 -6.45 -1.85 -19.63
N ALA A 145 -5.52 -1.39 -20.50
CA ALA A 145 -5.42 -1.85 -21.88
C ALA A 145 -5.04 -3.35 -21.98
N ALA A 146 -4.16 -3.84 -21.09
CA ALA A 146 -3.82 -5.26 -21.04
C ALA A 146 -5.02 -6.14 -20.63
N LEU A 147 -5.82 -5.67 -19.66
CA LEU A 147 -7.06 -6.36 -19.26
C LEU A 147 -8.10 -6.34 -20.38
N GLU A 148 -8.21 -5.24 -21.13
CA GLU A 148 -9.07 -5.16 -22.31
C GLU A 148 -8.71 -6.24 -23.34
N LEU A 149 -7.41 -6.39 -23.66
CA LEU A 149 -6.92 -7.44 -24.57
C LEU A 149 -7.20 -8.84 -24.03
N ALA A 150 -7.01 -9.07 -22.72
CA ALA A 150 -7.33 -10.36 -22.10
C ALA A 150 -8.84 -10.67 -22.17
N ILE A 151 -9.71 -9.67 -22.08
CA ILE A 151 -11.15 -9.83 -22.28
C ILE A 151 -11.46 -10.12 -23.75
N ALA A 152 -10.82 -9.43 -24.69
CA ALA A 152 -10.96 -9.70 -26.12
C ALA A 152 -10.55 -11.14 -26.49
N ALA A 153 -9.49 -11.65 -25.88
CA ALA A 153 -9.02 -13.02 -26.04
C ALA A 153 -9.91 -14.06 -25.32
N GLY A 154 -10.81 -13.62 -24.43
CA GLY A 154 -11.67 -14.48 -23.64
C GLY A 154 -11.00 -15.14 -22.43
N ASP A 155 -9.77 -14.71 -22.09
CA ASP A 155 -9.00 -15.12 -20.91
C ASP A 155 -9.63 -14.60 -19.61
N VAL A 156 -10.22 -13.40 -19.68
CA VAL A 156 -11.00 -12.79 -18.60
C VAL A 156 -12.43 -12.61 -19.10
N ARG A 157 -13.41 -13.16 -18.39
CA ARG A 157 -14.83 -13.09 -18.79
C ARG A 157 -15.64 -12.39 -17.71
N PRO A 158 -15.79 -11.05 -17.75
CA PRO A 158 -16.53 -10.31 -16.76
C PRO A 158 -17.94 -10.90 -16.53
N GLY A 159 -18.29 -11.15 -15.28
CA GLY A 159 -19.56 -11.78 -14.89
C GLY A 159 -19.56 -13.31 -14.80
N ALA A 160 -18.57 -14.00 -15.37
CA ALA A 160 -18.46 -15.46 -15.25
C ALA A 160 -17.87 -15.89 -13.89
N ARG A 161 -18.16 -17.11 -13.41
CA ARG A 161 -17.58 -17.59 -12.14
C ARG A 161 -16.04 -17.54 -12.17
N GLY A 162 -15.42 -16.92 -11.17
CA GLY A 162 -13.96 -16.82 -11.04
C GLY A 162 -13.29 -15.67 -11.81
N TRP A 163 -14.07 -14.83 -12.51
CA TRP A 163 -13.51 -13.77 -13.38
C TRP A 163 -12.62 -12.75 -12.65
N ARG A 164 -12.90 -12.44 -11.38
CA ARG A 164 -12.07 -11.52 -10.58
C ARG A 164 -10.69 -12.08 -10.27
N THR A 165 -10.60 -13.37 -9.96
CA THR A 165 -9.33 -14.06 -9.76
C THR A 165 -8.51 -14.06 -11.05
N ALA A 166 -9.14 -14.37 -12.19
CA ALA A 166 -8.47 -14.29 -13.49
C ALA A 166 -8.01 -12.85 -13.82
N GLN A 167 -8.81 -11.85 -13.49
CA GLN A 167 -8.46 -10.43 -13.64
C GLN A 167 -7.23 -10.06 -12.78
N GLU A 168 -7.22 -10.44 -11.51
CA GLU A 168 -6.11 -10.23 -10.58
C GLU A 168 -4.82 -10.92 -11.07
N GLU A 169 -4.92 -12.17 -11.51
CA GLU A 169 -3.79 -12.92 -12.07
C GLU A 169 -3.20 -12.23 -13.31
N ARG A 170 -4.05 -11.77 -14.24
CA ARG A 170 -3.61 -11.07 -15.45
C ARG A 170 -3.00 -9.70 -15.13
N ALA A 171 -3.62 -8.92 -14.26
CA ALA A 171 -3.10 -7.64 -13.82
C ALA A 171 -1.74 -7.82 -13.13
N ARG A 172 -1.63 -8.78 -12.21
CA ARG A 172 -0.39 -9.14 -11.51
C ARG A 172 0.71 -9.51 -12.49
N ALA A 173 0.46 -10.46 -13.41
CA ALA A 173 1.43 -10.90 -14.39
C ALA A 173 1.97 -9.74 -15.24
N PHE A 174 1.09 -8.83 -15.67
CA PHE A 174 1.46 -7.66 -16.45
C PHE A 174 2.29 -6.62 -15.65
N LEU A 175 1.96 -6.43 -14.38
CA LEU A 175 2.64 -5.47 -13.52
C LEU A 175 4.05 -5.92 -13.11
N ILE A 176 4.25 -7.22 -12.89
CA ILE A 176 5.54 -7.81 -12.49
C ILE A 176 6.45 -8.15 -13.68
N GLN A 177 5.93 -8.14 -14.90
CA GLN A 177 6.73 -8.42 -16.09
C GLN A 177 7.83 -7.36 -16.27
N PRO A 178 9.12 -7.77 -16.35
CA PRO A 178 10.22 -6.83 -16.54
C PRO A 178 10.24 -6.28 -17.98
N ASP A 179 10.57 -5.00 -18.11
CA ASP A 179 10.91 -4.38 -19.38
C ASP A 179 12.32 -4.76 -19.86
N ALA A 180 12.75 -4.21 -21.00
CA ALA A 180 14.07 -4.45 -21.57
C ALA A 180 15.23 -4.05 -20.64
N GLN A 181 14.95 -3.20 -19.64
CA GLN A 181 15.91 -2.76 -18.61
C GLN A 181 15.81 -3.62 -17.33
N GLY A 182 15.04 -4.70 -17.36
CA GLY A 182 14.86 -5.62 -16.23
C GLY A 182 13.96 -5.06 -15.13
N ARG A 183 13.20 -3.98 -15.38
CA ARG A 183 12.35 -3.32 -14.38
C ARG A 183 10.89 -3.58 -14.67
N SER A 184 10.16 -4.02 -13.66
CA SER A 184 8.71 -4.18 -13.78
C SER A 184 7.99 -2.84 -13.64
N ARG A 185 6.71 -2.78 -14.04
CA ARG A 185 5.86 -1.59 -13.80
C ARG A 185 5.67 -1.37 -12.30
N LEU A 186 5.53 -2.44 -11.54
CA LEU A 186 5.46 -2.40 -10.08
C LEU A 186 6.72 -1.75 -9.47
N ASP A 187 7.90 -2.04 -10.00
CA ASP A 187 9.15 -1.41 -9.52
C ASP A 187 9.20 0.09 -9.83
N LYS A 188 8.60 0.53 -10.94
CA LYS A 188 8.51 1.96 -11.29
C LYS A 188 7.60 2.70 -10.31
N ILE A 189 6.41 2.14 -10.02
CA ILE A 189 5.48 2.69 -9.03
C ILE A 189 6.15 2.78 -7.65
N ARG A 190 6.78 1.67 -7.19
CA ARG A 190 7.45 1.65 -5.89
C ARG A 190 8.56 2.70 -5.79
N ARG A 191 9.36 2.88 -6.84
CA ARG A 191 10.41 3.91 -6.85
C ARG A 191 9.84 5.32 -6.81
N GLU A 192 8.78 5.60 -7.58
CA GLU A 192 8.09 6.90 -7.55
C GLU A 192 7.55 7.20 -6.15
N ARG A 193 6.77 6.27 -5.58
CA ARG A 193 6.22 6.40 -4.22
C ARG A 193 7.30 6.62 -3.17
N VAL A 194 8.39 5.85 -3.22
CA VAL A 194 9.52 6.01 -2.29
C VAL A 194 10.24 7.33 -2.48
N GLN A 195 10.48 7.79 -3.72
CA GLN A 195 11.10 9.09 -3.96
C GLN A 195 10.25 10.21 -3.38
N GLU A 196 8.95 10.19 -3.64
CA GLU A 196 8.02 11.17 -3.13
C GLU A 196 7.89 11.12 -1.60
N TRP A 197 7.88 9.93 -1.01
CA TRP A 197 7.84 9.72 0.44
C TRP A 197 9.08 10.28 1.13
N LEU A 198 10.27 10.08 0.53
CA LEU A 198 11.55 10.62 1.00
C LEU A 198 11.65 12.15 0.83
N SER A 199 11.04 12.70 -0.22
CA SER A 199 11.08 14.13 -0.52
C SER A 199 9.89 14.91 0.05
N SER A 200 8.99 14.26 0.80
CA SER A 200 7.78 14.90 1.32
C SER A 200 8.12 16.09 2.22
N PRO A 201 7.56 17.29 1.95
CA PRO A 201 7.80 18.47 2.77
C PRO A 201 7.19 18.34 4.17
N PHE A 202 6.18 17.49 4.35
CA PHE A 202 5.52 17.24 5.64
C PHE A 202 6.33 16.31 6.56
N HIS A 203 7.33 15.60 6.03
CA HIS A 203 8.16 14.66 6.78
C HIS A 203 9.65 14.85 6.47
N PRO A 204 10.21 16.04 6.76
CA PRO A 204 11.58 16.40 6.38
C PRO A 204 12.64 15.53 7.05
N HIS A 205 12.33 14.84 8.15
CA HIS A 205 13.22 13.87 8.78
C HIS A 205 13.63 12.78 7.78
N ARG A 206 12.73 12.33 6.89
CA ARG A 206 12.99 11.25 5.93
C ARG A 206 14.14 11.51 4.96
N LYS A 207 14.61 12.75 4.81
CA LYS A 207 15.78 13.07 3.98
C LYS A 207 17.04 12.30 4.38
N HIS A 208 17.22 11.93 5.65
CA HIS A 208 18.36 11.11 6.07
C HIS A 208 18.34 9.68 5.47
N LEU A 209 17.18 9.21 5.01
CA LEU A 209 17.00 7.89 4.38
C LEU A 209 17.30 7.88 2.87
N LEU A 210 17.61 9.03 2.25
CA LEU A 210 17.92 9.12 0.81
C LEU A 210 18.98 8.08 0.34
N PRO A 211 20.08 7.81 1.07
CA PRO A 211 21.06 6.79 0.69
C PRO A 211 20.53 5.35 0.66
N LEU A 212 19.33 5.11 1.20
CA LEU A 212 18.65 3.81 1.24
C LEU A 212 17.51 3.72 0.22
N GLY A 213 17.19 4.77 -0.54
CA GLY A 213 16.00 4.84 -1.40
C GLY A 213 15.84 3.65 -2.37
N GLY A 214 16.93 3.19 -3.00
CA GLY A 214 16.87 2.01 -3.88
C GLY A 214 16.54 0.70 -3.13
N GLN A 215 17.01 0.56 -1.89
CA GLN A 215 16.75 -0.60 -1.04
C GLN A 215 15.32 -0.56 -0.49
N ILE A 216 14.87 0.62 -0.06
CA ILE A 216 13.50 0.85 0.39
C ILE A 216 12.53 0.53 -0.75
N ALA A 217 12.80 0.99 -1.98
CA ALA A 217 11.93 0.68 -3.13
C ALA A 217 11.89 -0.80 -3.49
N SER A 218 13.01 -1.51 -3.34
CA SER A 218 13.08 -2.96 -3.62
C SER A 218 12.44 -3.80 -2.51
N GLY A 219 12.38 -3.28 -1.28
CA GLY A 219 11.96 -4.03 -0.11
C GLY A 219 13.03 -5.03 0.34
N ALA A 220 12.61 -5.98 1.18
CA ALA A 220 13.44 -7.10 1.61
C ALA A 220 12.67 -8.41 1.45
N GLU A 221 13.39 -9.46 1.05
CA GLU A 221 12.85 -10.82 1.09
C GLU A 221 12.68 -11.27 2.55
N ILE A 222 11.71 -12.15 2.79
CA ILE A 222 11.51 -12.76 4.10
C ILE A 222 12.74 -13.63 4.41
N PRO A 223 13.47 -13.35 5.51
CA PRO A 223 14.64 -14.15 5.86
C PRO A 223 14.27 -15.60 6.16
N HIS A 224 15.11 -16.55 5.78
CA HIS A 224 14.96 -17.96 6.14
C HIS A 224 14.86 -18.21 7.66
N ASP A 225 15.42 -17.33 8.47
CA ASP A 225 15.41 -17.34 9.93
C ASP A 225 14.26 -16.52 10.55
N ALA A 226 13.34 -15.99 9.74
CA ALA A 226 12.12 -15.33 10.20
C ALA A 226 11.29 -16.19 11.19
N PRO A 227 11.11 -17.52 11.00
CA PRO A 227 10.40 -18.35 11.98
C PRO A 227 11.05 -18.34 13.38
N LYS A 228 12.38 -18.26 13.46
CA LYS A 228 13.10 -18.19 14.74
C LYS A 228 12.86 -16.86 15.44
N ALA A 229 12.90 -15.76 14.68
CA ALA A 229 12.63 -14.42 15.20
C ALA A 229 11.17 -14.26 15.64
N LEU A 230 10.24 -14.89 14.93
CA LEU A 230 8.81 -14.89 15.25
C LEU A 230 8.41 -15.90 16.32
N ALA A 231 9.32 -16.76 16.79
CA ALA A 231 9.00 -17.80 17.77
C ALA A 231 8.29 -17.27 19.04
N PRO A 232 8.69 -16.12 19.63
CA PRO A 232 7.95 -15.54 20.76
C PRO A 232 6.52 -15.11 20.41
N VAL A 233 6.31 -14.59 19.20
CA VAL A 233 4.99 -14.17 18.72
C VAL A 233 4.11 -15.40 18.50
N GLN A 234 4.64 -16.41 17.80
CA GLN A 234 3.96 -17.67 17.54
C GLN A 234 3.56 -18.35 18.85
N ARG A 235 4.46 -18.40 19.83
CA ARG A 235 4.20 -19.04 21.11
C ARG A 235 3.07 -18.34 21.89
N LEU A 236 3.03 -17.01 21.87
CA LEU A 236 1.93 -16.28 22.48
C LEU A 236 0.60 -16.48 21.74
N LEU A 237 0.63 -16.68 20.42
CA LEU A 237 -0.55 -17.05 19.64
C LEU A 237 -1.04 -18.47 19.98
N ASP A 238 -0.13 -19.44 20.20
CA ASP A 238 -0.50 -20.80 20.65
C ASP A 238 -1.29 -20.74 21.97
N TYR A 239 -0.77 -20.00 22.96
CA TYR A 239 -1.48 -19.79 24.22
C TYR A 239 -2.83 -19.09 24.03
N ALA A 240 -2.94 -18.17 23.06
CA ALA A 240 -4.18 -17.48 22.75
C ALA A 240 -5.20 -18.36 22.01
N ASP A 241 -4.77 -19.41 21.31
CA ASP A 241 -5.66 -20.40 20.71
C ASP A 241 -6.34 -21.26 21.79
N GLU A 242 -5.58 -21.66 22.81
CA GLU A 242 -6.09 -22.35 24.01
C GLU A 242 -6.90 -21.41 24.93
N GLY A 243 -6.61 -20.11 24.87
CA GLY A 243 -7.28 -19.05 25.62
C GLY A 243 -6.55 -18.69 26.91
N ILE A 244 -5.71 -17.65 26.84
CA ILE A 244 -4.89 -17.17 27.95
C ILE A 244 -5.76 -16.61 29.08
N GLY A 245 -5.55 -17.09 30.31
CA GLY A 245 -6.17 -16.48 31.48
C GLY A 245 -5.65 -15.06 31.73
N LEU A 246 -6.57 -14.12 31.98
CA LEU A 246 -6.25 -12.75 32.34
C LEU A 246 -6.47 -12.49 33.85
N THR A 247 -5.65 -11.63 34.42
CA THR A 247 -5.84 -11.06 35.76
C THR A 247 -7.08 -10.17 35.79
N GLN A 248 -7.49 -9.70 36.99
CA GLN A 248 -8.65 -8.80 37.12
C GLN A 248 -8.48 -7.50 36.32
N ILE A 249 -7.24 -7.00 36.23
CA ILE A 249 -6.89 -5.74 35.56
C ILE A 249 -6.63 -5.96 34.05
N GLY A 250 -6.60 -7.21 33.58
CA GLY A 250 -6.47 -7.56 32.16
C GLY A 250 -5.04 -7.90 31.72
N TYR A 251 -4.09 -8.03 32.65
CA TYR A 251 -2.76 -8.56 32.36
C TYR A 251 -2.77 -10.08 32.12
N ILE A 252 -1.82 -10.57 31.35
CA ILE A 252 -1.55 -12.00 31.16
C ILE A 252 -1.28 -12.67 32.51
N SER A 253 -1.79 -13.89 32.70
CA SER A 253 -1.60 -14.62 33.96
C SER A 253 -0.10 -14.81 34.30
N PRO A 254 0.29 -14.68 35.59
CA PRO A 254 1.68 -14.88 35.99
C PRO A 254 2.28 -16.25 35.64
N THR A 255 1.45 -17.28 35.49
CA THR A 255 1.88 -18.62 35.06
C THR A 255 2.46 -18.57 33.65
N VAL A 256 1.68 -18.07 32.68
CA VAL A 256 2.11 -17.92 31.28
C VAL A 256 3.31 -16.97 31.17
N VAL A 257 3.33 -15.91 31.99
CA VAL A 257 4.47 -14.97 32.05
C VAL A 257 5.77 -15.72 32.40
N ARG A 258 5.76 -16.53 33.46
CA ARG A 258 6.95 -17.27 33.90
C ARG A 258 7.37 -18.34 32.90
N GLU A 259 6.40 -19.04 32.29
CA GLU A 259 6.67 -20.05 31.27
C GLU A 259 7.40 -19.44 30.08
N LEU A 260 6.87 -18.35 29.51
CA LEU A 260 7.50 -17.65 28.39
C LEU A 260 8.87 -17.07 28.75
N CYS A 261 9.02 -16.48 29.94
CA CYS A 261 10.33 -15.96 30.37
C CYS A 261 11.37 -17.08 30.52
N THR A 262 10.95 -18.27 30.98
CA THR A 262 11.84 -19.43 31.10
C THR A 262 12.17 -20.02 29.72
N GLU A 263 11.17 -20.15 28.84
CA GLU A 263 11.31 -20.70 27.50
C GLU A 263 12.28 -19.90 26.61
N PHE A 264 12.22 -18.57 26.70
CA PHE A 264 13.04 -17.67 25.88
C PHE A 264 14.22 -17.02 26.62
N ASP A 265 14.51 -17.47 27.86
CA ASP A 265 15.60 -16.95 28.70
C ASP A 265 15.57 -15.41 28.86
N TRP A 266 14.36 -14.87 29.08
CA TRP A 266 14.17 -13.44 29.28
C TRP A 266 14.54 -13.01 30.68
N THR A 267 15.39 -12.00 30.76
CA THR A 267 15.78 -11.39 32.04
C THR A 267 14.64 -10.49 32.53
N THR A 268 14.17 -10.74 33.75
CA THR A 268 13.11 -9.96 34.41
C THR A 268 13.58 -9.42 35.76
N THR A 269 12.99 -8.31 36.19
CA THR A 269 13.21 -7.76 37.53
C THR A 269 11.84 -7.47 38.14
N PRO A 270 11.40 -8.20 39.18
CA PRO A 270 12.10 -9.29 39.89
C PRO A 270 12.21 -10.61 39.10
N ALA A 271 13.07 -11.52 39.56
CA ALA A 271 13.18 -12.90 39.07
C ALA A 271 12.82 -13.88 40.20
N PRO A 272 11.75 -14.71 40.09
CA PRO A 272 10.84 -14.82 38.96
C PRO A 272 9.86 -13.63 38.83
N PRO A 273 9.33 -13.35 37.63
CA PRO A 273 8.36 -12.28 37.41
C PRO A 273 7.05 -12.57 38.16
N ARG A 274 6.42 -11.50 38.66
CA ARG A 274 5.16 -11.53 39.41
C ARG A 274 3.97 -11.19 38.51
N SER A 275 4.19 -10.41 37.46
CA SER A 275 3.16 -9.99 36.52
C SER A 275 3.75 -9.67 35.13
N GLU A 276 2.88 -9.41 34.16
CA GLU A 276 3.26 -8.99 32.80
C GLU A 276 4.18 -7.76 32.80
N THR A 277 4.02 -6.83 33.75
CA THR A 277 4.81 -5.58 33.79
C THR A 277 6.28 -5.81 34.14
N ASP A 278 6.62 -6.99 34.69
CA ASP A 278 7.99 -7.34 35.06
C ASP A 278 8.79 -7.90 33.86
N ALA A 279 8.11 -8.13 32.73
CA ALA A 279 8.67 -8.68 31.50
C ALA A 279 8.36 -7.76 30.30
N MET A 280 9.30 -6.86 29.99
CA MET A 280 9.21 -5.88 28.89
C MET A 280 8.83 -6.52 27.54
N GLN A 281 9.36 -7.72 27.28
CA GLN A 281 9.08 -8.50 26.08
C GLN A 281 7.59 -8.82 25.95
N LEU A 282 6.92 -9.20 27.05
CA LEU A 282 5.49 -9.50 27.03
C LEU A 282 4.64 -8.25 26.86
N ILE A 283 5.04 -7.12 27.43
CA ILE A 283 4.36 -5.83 27.19
C ILE A 283 4.39 -5.52 25.68
N ALA A 284 5.57 -5.66 25.05
CA ALA A 284 5.75 -5.41 23.63
C ALA A 284 4.92 -6.39 22.76
N LEU A 285 4.98 -7.70 23.05
CA LEU A 285 4.25 -8.73 22.32
C LEU A 285 2.73 -8.61 22.50
N HIS A 286 2.25 -8.31 23.70
CA HIS A 286 0.82 -8.14 23.95
C HIS A 286 0.29 -6.87 23.25
N LYS A 287 1.03 -5.75 23.30
CA LYS A 287 0.69 -4.54 22.53
C LYS A 287 0.67 -4.83 21.03
N LEU A 288 1.68 -5.53 20.51
CA LEU A 288 1.78 -5.97 19.12
C LEU A 288 0.54 -6.79 18.68
N LEU A 289 0.19 -7.86 19.40
CA LEU A 289 -0.95 -8.71 19.03
C LEU A 289 -2.28 -7.94 19.05
N ARG A 290 -2.43 -6.98 19.97
CA ARG A 290 -3.61 -6.10 20.02
C ARG A 290 -3.65 -5.12 18.85
N ASN A 291 -2.52 -4.49 18.49
CA ASN A 291 -2.42 -3.59 17.36
C ASN A 291 -2.75 -4.29 16.04
N MET A 292 -2.25 -5.52 15.86
CA MET A 292 -2.59 -6.37 14.70
C MET A 292 -4.02 -6.92 14.73
N ARG A 293 -4.79 -6.66 15.80
CA ARG A 293 -6.12 -7.24 16.07
C ARG A 293 -6.13 -8.77 15.99
N ALA A 294 -5.00 -9.40 16.31
CA ALA A 294 -4.84 -10.86 16.32
C ALA A 294 -5.57 -11.50 17.51
N VAL A 295 -5.65 -10.78 18.63
CA VAL A 295 -6.29 -11.23 19.86
C VAL A 295 -7.43 -10.30 20.27
N ARG A 296 -8.40 -10.84 21.01
CA ARG A 296 -9.44 -10.06 21.68
C ARG A 296 -9.71 -10.61 23.09
N ARG A 297 -10.24 -9.74 23.95
CA ARG A 297 -10.71 -10.15 25.27
C ARG A 297 -12.10 -10.80 25.16
N SER A 298 -12.27 -11.95 25.79
CA SER A 298 -13.56 -12.60 26.02
C SER A 298 -13.66 -12.95 27.51
N GLY A 299 -14.43 -12.17 28.26
CA GLY A 299 -14.50 -12.28 29.72
C GLY A 299 -13.13 -12.07 30.39
N ARG A 300 -12.64 -13.10 31.07
CA ARG A 300 -11.30 -13.14 31.70
C ARG A 300 -10.28 -13.91 30.87
N ARG A 301 -10.50 -14.05 29.56
CA ARG A 301 -9.58 -14.73 28.65
C ARG A 301 -9.17 -13.83 27.49
N LEU A 302 -7.95 -14.04 27.00
CA LEU A 302 -7.48 -13.51 25.72
C LEU A 302 -7.52 -14.64 24.69
N ILE A 303 -8.25 -14.43 23.60
CA ILE A 303 -8.51 -15.46 22.58
C ILE A 303 -8.16 -14.95 21.18
N LEU A 304 -7.85 -15.87 20.26
CA LEU A 304 -7.63 -15.52 18.85
C LEU A 304 -8.89 -14.97 18.16
N THR A 305 -8.69 -13.92 17.38
CA THR A 305 -9.67 -13.46 16.39
C THR A 305 -9.59 -14.32 15.12
N ARG A 306 -10.46 -14.05 14.14
CA ARG A 306 -10.32 -14.68 12.81
C ARG A 306 -8.99 -14.33 12.16
N ARG A 307 -8.57 -13.06 12.26
CA ARG A 307 -7.25 -12.60 11.79
C ARG A 307 -6.12 -13.26 12.58
N GLY A 308 -6.27 -13.41 13.90
CA GLY A 308 -5.32 -14.12 14.74
C GLY A 308 -5.05 -15.56 14.28
N ARG A 309 -6.10 -16.33 13.99
CA ARG A 309 -5.97 -17.69 13.44
C ARG A 309 -5.24 -17.71 12.08
N GLN A 310 -5.62 -16.80 11.19
CA GLN A 310 -4.95 -16.69 9.89
C GLN A 310 -3.44 -16.40 10.03
N LEU A 311 -3.07 -15.47 10.92
CA LEU A 311 -1.66 -15.17 11.20
C LEU A 311 -0.94 -16.32 11.90
N HIS A 312 -1.65 -17.08 12.75
CA HIS A 312 -1.12 -18.25 13.43
C HIS A 312 -0.80 -19.40 12.46
N ASP A 313 -1.60 -19.56 11.41
CA ASP A 313 -1.45 -20.61 10.39
C ASP A 313 -0.43 -20.28 9.29
N ASN A 314 -0.03 -19.01 9.13
CA ASN A 314 0.82 -18.56 8.02
C ASN A 314 1.96 -17.64 8.49
N THR A 315 3.19 -18.18 8.55
CA THR A 315 4.39 -17.44 8.99
C THR A 315 4.73 -16.24 8.11
N ASP A 316 4.48 -16.31 6.79
CA ASP A 316 4.77 -15.19 5.88
C ASP A 316 3.81 -14.02 6.10
N GLU A 317 2.54 -14.33 6.38
CA GLU A 317 1.56 -13.32 6.78
C GLU A 317 1.85 -12.77 8.16
N LEU A 318 2.29 -13.60 9.11
CA LEU A 318 2.74 -13.16 10.43
C LEU A 318 3.93 -12.20 10.32
N TRP A 319 4.95 -12.54 9.54
CA TRP A 319 6.11 -11.67 9.31
C TRP A 319 5.68 -10.29 8.80
N ARG A 320 4.87 -10.26 7.73
CA ARG A 320 4.37 -9.00 7.15
C ARG A 320 3.58 -8.20 8.19
N ALA A 321 2.64 -8.82 8.90
CA ALA A 321 1.81 -8.15 9.89
C ALA A 321 2.63 -7.56 11.05
N VAL A 322 3.65 -8.28 11.54
CA VAL A 322 4.54 -7.77 12.60
C VAL A 322 5.36 -6.59 12.08
N THR A 323 5.93 -6.68 10.87
CA THR A 323 6.72 -5.56 10.30
C THR A 323 5.86 -4.32 10.04
N GLU A 324 4.64 -4.48 9.56
CA GLU A 324 3.69 -3.39 9.31
C GLU A 324 3.34 -2.65 10.61
N SER A 325 3.07 -3.40 11.68
CA SER A 325 2.57 -2.87 12.96
C SER A 325 3.46 -1.82 13.63
N VAL A 326 4.76 -1.78 13.30
CA VAL A 326 5.74 -0.88 13.90
C VAL A 326 5.61 0.56 13.39
N LEU A 327 5.04 0.76 12.21
CA LEU A 327 4.83 2.09 11.62
C LEU A 327 3.33 2.44 11.48
N VAL A 328 2.43 1.72 12.17
CA VAL A 328 1.00 2.08 12.29
C VAL A 328 0.80 3.09 13.42
N THR A 329 1.56 4.18 13.36
CA THR A 329 1.49 5.31 14.29
C THR A 329 1.49 6.59 13.46
N ASP A 330 1.11 7.72 14.03
CA ASP A 330 1.17 9.02 13.38
C ASP A 330 2.08 10.00 14.15
N GLY A 331 2.27 11.19 13.57
CA GLY A 331 2.99 12.29 14.20
C GLY A 331 4.42 11.93 14.63
N PHE A 332 4.75 12.32 15.86
CA PHE A 332 6.11 12.21 16.41
C PHE A 332 6.55 10.75 16.63
N GLU A 333 5.64 9.85 17.03
CA GLU A 333 5.99 8.42 17.23
C GLU A 333 6.40 7.74 15.93
N GLN A 334 5.68 8.03 14.85
CA GLN A 334 6.05 7.55 13.52
C GLN A 334 7.40 8.13 13.09
N ALA A 335 7.60 9.44 13.23
CA ALA A 335 8.83 10.09 12.82
C ALA A 335 10.05 9.58 13.59
N ALA A 336 9.92 9.39 14.91
CA ALA A 336 10.96 8.83 15.75
C ALA A 336 11.28 7.39 15.34
N THR A 337 10.26 6.56 15.10
CA THR A 337 10.45 5.15 14.73
C THR A 337 11.09 5.01 13.35
N GLU A 338 10.64 5.77 12.34
CA GLU A 338 11.26 5.81 11.01
C GLU A 338 12.73 6.24 11.11
N THR A 339 13.03 7.24 11.95
CA THR A 339 14.39 7.73 12.18
C THR A 339 15.27 6.68 12.85
N LEU A 340 14.77 6.00 13.89
CA LEU A 340 15.49 4.91 14.56
C LEU A 340 15.86 3.80 13.57
N LEU A 341 14.88 3.31 12.80
CA LEU A 341 15.10 2.24 11.83
C LEU A 341 16.09 2.69 10.73
N GLY A 342 16.00 3.95 10.29
CA GLY A 342 16.94 4.56 9.35
C GLY A 342 18.38 4.58 9.82
N LEU A 343 18.60 5.11 11.03
CA LEU A 343 19.92 5.15 11.66
C LEU A 343 20.52 3.74 11.82
N LEU A 344 19.71 2.78 12.27
CA LEU A 344 20.12 1.38 12.40
C LEU A 344 20.50 0.75 11.05
N LEU A 345 19.76 1.06 9.98
CA LEU A 345 20.05 0.57 8.63
C LEU A 345 21.33 1.17 8.04
N LEU A 346 21.60 2.45 8.32
CA LEU A 346 22.82 3.14 7.89
C LEU A 346 24.06 2.65 8.64
N ARG A 347 23.92 2.27 9.92
CA ARG A 347 25.00 1.70 10.76
C ARG A 347 25.33 0.24 10.43
N SER A 348 24.40 -0.50 9.81
CA SER A 348 24.57 -1.94 9.56
C SER A 348 25.42 -2.20 8.30
N PRO A 349 26.52 -2.98 8.37
CA PRO A 349 27.46 -3.11 7.26
C PRO A 349 26.81 -3.74 6.01
N ARG A 350 27.11 -3.16 4.84
CA ARG A 350 26.59 -3.55 3.51
C ARG A 350 27.19 -4.84 2.93
N SER A 351 27.94 -5.62 3.73
CA SER A 351 28.94 -6.66 3.38
C SER A 351 30.38 -6.13 3.40
N ALA A 352 31.25 -6.95 4.01
CA ALA A 352 32.69 -6.81 4.28
C ALA A 352 33.41 -5.56 3.71
N GLY A 353 33.77 -4.63 4.60
CA GLY A 353 34.64 -3.51 4.24
C GLY A 353 34.77 -2.47 5.33
N SER A 354 35.73 -2.70 6.23
CA SER A 354 36.27 -1.78 7.24
C SER A 354 35.37 -1.41 8.45
N PRO A 355 35.75 -1.74 9.69
CA PRO A 355 35.09 -1.23 10.89
C PRO A 355 35.49 0.25 11.07
N SER A 356 34.65 1.18 10.63
CA SER A 356 34.79 2.58 11.03
C SER A 356 34.57 2.70 12.54
N ARG A 357 35.35 3.58 13.19
CA ARG A 357 35.43 3.82 14.64
C ARG A 357 34.06 3.72 15.32
N ASP A 358 33.98 2.75 16.23
CA ASP A 358 32.85 2.43 17.10
C ASP A 358 32.80 3.48 18.23
N GLU A 359 32.33 4.69 17.91
CA GLU A 359 32.04 5.71 18.92
C GLU A 359 30.74 5.30 19.64
N ASN A 360 30.75 5.35 20.98
CA ASN A 360 29.57 5.14 21.83
C ASN A 360 28.56 6.28 21.57
N VAL A 361 27.81 6.21 20.49
CA VAL A 361 26.79 7.20 20.13
C VAL A 361 25.42 6.71 20.58
N ASP A 362 24.84 7.41 21.57
CA ASP A 362 23.44 7.22 21.98
C ASP A 362 22.52 7.43 20.78
N ILE A 363 21.83 6.37 20.37
CA ILE A 363 20.95 6.39 19.20
C ILE A 363 19.71 7.25 19.42
N ALA A 364 19.25 7.40 20.66
CA ALA A 364 18.14 8.29 20.99
C ALA A 364 18.57 9.76 20.80
N GLU A 365 19.82 10.10 21.15
CA GLU A 365 20.37 11.43 20.93
C GLU A 365 20.58 11.73 19.44
N GLU A 366 21.08 10.77 18.66
CA GLU A 366 21.20 10.95 17.21
C GLU A 366 19.82 11.11 16.55
N ALA A 367 18.84 10.29 16.94
CA ALA A 367 17.47 10.42 16.46
C ALA A 367 16.87 11.79 16.81
N ARG A 368 17.10 12.26 18.05
CA ARG A 368 16.70 13.61 18.49
C ARG A 368 17.30 14.70 17.61
N LEU A 369 18.60 14.63 17.28
CA LEU A 369 19.26 15.60 16.41
C LEU A 369 18.66 15.62 15.00
N VAL A 370 18.34 14.45 14.43
CA VAL A 370 17.69 14.35 13.13
C VAL A 370 16.29 14.96 13.17
N LEU A 371 15.50 14.66 14.20
CA LEU A 371 14.14 15.17 14.39
C LEU A 371 14.13 16.70 14.61
N ALA A 372 15.04 17.21 15.45
CA ALA A 372 15.17 18.65 15.69
C ALA A 372 15.57 19.41 14.41
N LYS A 373 16.51 18.87 13.62
CA LYS A 373 16.89 19.45 12.32
C LYS A 373 15.74 19.43 11.31
N ALA A 374 14.82 18.48 11.46
CA ALA A 374 13.60 18.37 10.67
C ALA A 374 12.49 19.33 11.15
N GLY A 375 12.71 20.13 12.20
CA GLY A 375 11.74 21.09 12.71
C GLY A 375 10.64 20.44 13.56
N TRP A 376 10.87 19.24 14.09
CA TRP A 376 10.00 18.71 15.13
C TRP A 376 10.20 19.53 16.41
N GLU A 377 9.09 19.99 16.98
CA GLU A 377 9.02 20.79 18.19
C GLU A 377 8.01 20.17 19.16
N HIS A 378 8.08 20.56 20.43
CA HIS A 378 7.13 20.15 21.44
C HIS A 378 5.83 20.93 21.29
N ASP A 379 4.69 20.23 21.15
CA ASP A 379 3.38 20.85 20.88
C ASP A 379 2.99 21.95 21.89
N ASN A 380 3.48 21.87 23.13
CA ASN A 380 3.13 22.79 24.21
C ASN A 380 4.14 23.92 24.46
N THR A 381 5.41 23.75 24.10
CA THR A 381 6.47 24.73 24.43
C THR A 381 7.15 25.33 23.21
N GLY A 382 7.04 24.71 22.02
CA GLY A 382 7.77 25.11 20.83
C GLY A 382 9.27 24.78 20.87
N ASP A 383 9.74 24.12 21.92
CA ASP A 383 11.14 23.73 22.06
C ASP A 383 11.44 22.47 21.24
N SER A 384 12.70 22.29 20.85
CA SER A 384 13.16 21.04 20.24
C SER A 384 12.94 19.83 21.17
N PRO A 385 12.65 18.64 20.63
CA PRO A 385 12.43 17.44 21.43
C PRO A 385 13.66 17.11 22.28
N GLU A 386 13.41 16.68 23.52
CA GLU A 386 14.43 16.20 24.44
C GLU A 386 14.79 14.74 24.17
N THR A 387 16.02 14.34 24.52
CA THR A 387 16.52 12.96 24.34
C THR A 387 15.66 11.96 25.11
N GLN A 388 15.18 12.35 26.30
CA GLN A 388 14.31 11.51 27.11
C GLN A 388 12.99 11.27 26.38
N GLN A 389 12.34 12.33 25.87
CA GLN A 389 11.08 12.19 25.12
C GLN A 389 11.22 11.20 23.96
N VAL A 390 12.28 11.33 23.16
CA VAL A 390 12.59 10.38 22.06
C VAL A 390 12.76 8.96 22.60
N ARG A 391 13.53 8.79 23.68
CA ARG A 391 13.76 7.48 24.33
C ARG A 391 12.46 6.84 24.81
N SER A 392 11.58 7.61 25.44
CA SER A 392 10.29 7.15 25.95
C SER A 392 9.36 6.67 24.83
N VAL A 393 9.34 7.38 23.70
CA VAL A 393 8.56 6.99 22.52
C VAL A 393 9.13 5.73 21.87
N LEU A 394 10.46 5.62 21.77
CA LEU A 394 11.13 4.48 21.14
C LEU A 394 11.16 3.21 22.01
N ILE A 395 10.71 3.28 23.26
CA ILE A 395 10.87 2.18 24.22
C ILE A 395 10.15 0.90 23.78
N THR A 396 8.92 1.03 23.27
CA THR A 396 8.11 -0.13 22.87
C THR A 396 8.71 -0.81 21.64
N VAL A 397 9.06 -0.04 20.61
CA VAL A 397 9.65 -0.60 19.38
C VAL A 397 11.01 -1.22 19.66
N THR A 398 11.79 -0.62 20.57
CA THR A 398 13.06 -1.18 21.01
C THR A 398 12.88 -2.55 21.66
N TRP A 399 11.98 -2.67 22.64
CA TRP A 399 11.70 -3.96 23.28
C TRP A 399 11.24 -5.00 22.27
N LEU A 400 10.43 -4.60 21.28
CA LEU A 400 10.02 -5.49 20.21
C LEU A 400 11.22 -5.98 19.39
N LEU A 401 12.07 -5.06 18.91
CA LEU A 401 13.26 -5.42 18.13
C LEU A 401 14.23 -6.33 18.90
N GLU A 402 14.39 -6.10 20.21
CA GLU A 402 15.18 -6.97 21.08
C GLU A 402 14.53 -8.34 21.26
N THR A 403 13.22 -8.38 21.50
CA THR A 403 12.44 -9.62 21.69
C THR A 403 12.49 -10.52 20.45
N LEU A 404 12.47 -9.92 19.26
CA LEU A 404 12.53 -10.63 17.97
C LEU A 404 13.98 -10.95 17.53
N GLY A 405 15.00 -10.57 18.31
CA GLY A 405 16.40 -10.79 17.92
C GLY A 405 16.84 -9.97 16.70
N CYS A 406 16.21 -8.82 16.45
CA CYS A 406 16.55 -7.93 15.35
C CYS A 406 17.84 -7.14 15.60
N ILE A 407 18.33 -7.08 16.84
CA ILE A 407 19.48 -6.26 17.24
C ILE A 407 20.58 -7.15 17.83
N VAL A 408 21.84 -6.81 17.51
CA VAL A 408 23.02 -7.40 18.15
C VAL A 408 23.29 -6.71 19.48
N GLY A 409 23.23 -7.47 20.57
CA GLY A 409 23.38 -6.98 21.94
C GLY A 409 22.04 -6.76 22.65
N ARG A 410 22.07 -6.51 23.96
CA ARG A 410 20.90 -6.13 24.78
C ARG A 410 20.95 -4.64 25.08
N ASP A 411 19.81 -4.03 25.39
CA ASP A 411 19.66 -2.63 25.80
C ASP A 411 20.06 -1.61 24.71
N LEU A 412 19.22 -1.48 23.68
CA LEU A 412 19.43 -0.58 22.55
C LEU A 412 19.44 0.90 22.97
N LEU A 413 18.65 1.26 23.99
CA LEU A 413 18.47 2.64 24.47
C LEU A 413 19.36 2.99 25.66
N GLY A 414 20.11 2.03 26.20
CA GLY A 414 21.08 2.23 27.26
C GLY A 414 22.48 2.58 26.77
N GLU A 415 23.37 2.81 27.73
CA GLU A 415 24.75 3.20 27.47
C GLU A 415 25.58 1.98 26.98
N GLY A 416 26.25 2.10 25.84
CA GLY A 416 27.14 1.03 25.34
C GLY A 416 27.42 1.07 23.83
N ARG A 417 28.23 0.07 23.38
CA ARG A 417 28.78 -0.06 22.02
C ARG A 417 27.74 0.03 20.90
N SER A 418 28.16 0.43 19.69
CA SER A 418 27.28 0.60 18.53
C SER A 418 26.40 -0.63 18.31
N LYS A 419 25.11 -0.44 18.52
CA LYS A 419 24.09 -1.45 18.28
C LYS A 419 23.88 -1.57 16.77
N ARG A 420 23.84 -2.81 16.28
CA ARG A 420 23.71 -3.12 14.86
C ARG A 420 22.51 -4.05 14.64
N LEU A 421 21.91 -3.99 13.46
CA LEU A 421 20.87 -4.94 13.10
C LEU A 421 21.49 -6.31 12.80
N THR A 422 20.79 -7.37 13.20
CA THR A 422 21.03 -8.72 12.67
C THR A 422 20.58 -8.79 11.20
N LYS A 423 20.84 -9.90 10.50
CA LYS A 423 20.32 -10.10 9.14
C LYS A 423 18.78 -10.02 9.11
N VAL A 424 18.13 -10.66 10.08
CA VAL A 424 16.68 -10.56 10.30
C VAL A 424 16.27 -9.13 10.59
N GLY A 425 16.97 -8.45 11.51
CA GLY A 425 16.63 -7.06 11.86
C GLY A 425 16.76 -6.10 10.69
N ARG A 426 17.72 -6.31 9.80
CA ARG A 426 17.87 -5.53 8.57
C ARG A 426 16.70 -5.75 7.63
N ALA A 427 16.29 -7.01 7.41
CA ALA A 427 15.11 -7.31 6.60
C ALA A 427 13.82 -6.77 7.24
N PHE A 428 13.70 -6.86 8.57
CA PHE A 428 12.59 -6.32 9.34
C PHE A 428 12.46 -4.80 9.14
N ALA A 429 13.54 -4.05 9.38
CA ALA A 429 13.57 -2.60 9.25
C ALA A 429 13.32 -2.15 7.79
N LEU A 430 13.92 -2.83 6.81
CA LEU A 430 13.67 -2.54 5.39
C LEU A 430 12.21 -2.84 4.99
N THR A 431 11.63 -3.94 5.49
CA THR A 431 10.23 -4.29 5.19
C THR A 431 9.28 -3.26 5.80
N ALA A 432 9.48 -2.87 7.06
CA ALA A 432 8.67 -1.86 7.73
C ALA A 432 8.69 -0.52 6.96
N ILE A 433 9.90 -0.01 6.66
CA ILE A 433 10.04 1.25 5.90
C ILE A 433 9.49 1.12 4.48
N HIS A 434 9.70 -0.02 3.81
CA HIS A 434 9.13 -0.28 2.48
C HIS A 434 7.61 -0.19 2.48
N LEU A 435 6.94 -0.83 3.45
CA LEU A 435 5.47 -0.79 3.56
C LEU A 435 4.98 0.65 3.79
N SER A 436 5.60 1.39 4.73
CA SER A 436 5.27 2.81 4.96
C SER A 436 5.46 3.67 3.69
N ALA A 437 6.56 3.47 2.97
CA ALA A 437 6.92 4.28 1.82
C ALA A 437 6.18 3.92 0.52
N THR A 438 5.58 2.72 0.45
CA THR A 438 4.86 2.25 -0.75
C THR A 438 3.35 2.18 -0.55
N THR A 439 2.83 2.52 0.63
CA THR A 439 1.39 2.66 0.87
C THR A 439 0.81 3.76 -0.04
N PRO A 440 -0.35 3.52 -0.69
CA PRO A 440 -0.98 4.54 -1.52
C PRO A 440 -1.34 5.80 -0.72
N ARG A 441 -1.30 6.95 -1.40
CA ARG A 441 -1.84 8.18 -0.83
C ARG A 441 -3.36 8.11 -0.80
N ALA A 442 -3.93 8.43 0.36
CA ALA A 442 -5.29 8.95 0.40
C ALA A 442 -5.25 10.41 -0.04
N SER A 443 -6.15 10.81 -0.93
CA SER A 443 -6.48 12.20 -1.21
C SER A 443 -6.91 12.85 0.10
N LEU A 444 -6.17 13.89 0.52
CA LEU A 444 -6.49 14.71 1.69
C LEU A 444 -7.82 15.44 1.52
#